data_AF-A0A150VKR1-F1
#
_entry.id   AF-A0A150VKR1-F1
#
_cell.length_a   1.000
_cell.length_b   1.000
_cell.length_c   1.000
_cell.angle_alpha   90.00
_cell.angle_beta   90.00
_cell.angle_gamma   90.00
#
_symmetry.space_group_name_H-M   'P 1'
#
loop_
_entity.id
_entity.type
_entity.pdbx_description
1 polymer ?
#
loop_
_entity_poly.entity_id
_entity_poly.type
_entity_poly.pdbx_seq_one_letter_code
_entity_poly.pdbx_strand_id
1 'polypeptide(L)' 'MSTTGRPDDVLGLVGKTVRDIASGVEGELLAIRCEQLPTHTGTPAWTRRAYLLPPGQDTPLTTAPGNIRPTRAR' A
#
# COMPACT_ATOMS: atom_id res chain seq x y z
N MET A 1 1.92 23.56 -2.20
CA MET A 1 0.73 22.68 -2.07
C MET A 1 1.20 21.24 -2.12
N SER A 2 1.59 20.68 -0.97
CA SER A 2 2.11 19.31 -0.87
C SER A 2 1.08 18.48 -0.11
N THR A 3 0.11 17.92 -0.81
CA THR A 3 -0.79 16.93 -0.22
C THR A 3 -0.05 15.59 -0.20
N THR A 4 0.99 15.50 0.62
CA THR A 4 1.48 14.20 1.08
C THR A 4 0.35 13.65 1.93
N GLY A 5 -0.55 12.88 1.31
CA GLY A 5 -1.69 12.28 2.00
C GLY A 5 -1.20 11.64 3.29
N ARG A 6 -1.84 11.99 4.42
CA ARG A 6 -1.48 11.38 5.70
C ARG A 6 -1.65 9.87 5.56
N PRO A 7 -0.80 9.04 6.20
CA PRO A 7 -0.94 7.59 6.13
C PRO A 7 -2.35 7.10 6.52
N ASP A 8 -3.10 7.87 7.31
CA ASP A 8 -4.49 7.63 7.66
C ASP A 8 -5.48 7.80 6.49
N ASP A 9 -5.18 8.63 5.48
CA ASP A 9 -6.01 8.76 4.28
C ASP A 9 -6.03 7.47 3.45
N VAL A 10 -4.93 6.72 3.45
CA VAL A 10 -4.80 5.50 2.64
C VAL A 10 -5.63 4.36 3.21
N LEU A 11 -5.87 4.32 4.53
CA LEU A 11 -6.78 3.35 5.16
C LEU A 11 -8.21 3.49 4.61
N GLY A 12 -8.64 4.72 4.30
CA GLY A 12 -9.95 4.98 3.66
C GLY A 12 -10.07 4.52 2.20
N LEU A 13 -9.02 3.93 1.64
CA LEU A 13 -8.99 3.36 0.30
C LEU A 13 -9.06 1.83 0.29
N VAL A 14 -9.09 1.17 1.45
CA VAL A 14 -9.24 -0.30 1.52
C VAL A 14 -10.56 -0.72 0.86
N GLY A 15 -10.51 -1.76 0.04
CA GLY A 15 -11.62 -2.25 -0.80
C GLY A 15 -11.86 -1.42 -2.06
N LYS A 16 -10.99 -0.46 -2.39
CA LYS A 16 -11.07 0.35 -3.61
C LYS A 16 -9.96 0.00 -4.59
N THR A 17 -10.22 0.22 -5.87
CA THR A 17 -9.18 0.24 -6.89
C THR A 17 -8.25 1.42 -6.65
N VAL A 18 -6.96 1.14 -6.57
CA VAL A 18 -5.90 2.11 -6.37
C VAL A 18 -4.75 1.84 -7.34
N ARG A 19 -3.84 2.80 -7.46
CA ARG A 19 -2.61 2.66 -8.22
C ARG A 19 -1.40 2.72 -7.28
N ASP A 20 -0.51 1.74 -7.39
CA ASP A 20 0.83 1.83 -6.83
C ASP A 20 1.73 2.59 -7.81
N ILE A 21 2.16 3.78 -7.44
CA ILE A 21 2.99 4.63 -8.30
C ILE A 21 4.43 4.13 -8.45
N ALA A 22 4.92 3.29 -7.54
CA ALA A 22 6.28 2.77 -7.60
C ALA A 22 6.41 1.64 -8.62
N SER A 23 5.41 0.76 -8.67
CA SER A 23 5.34 -0.34 -9.66
C SER A 23 4.57 0.03 -10.92
N GLY A 24 3.75 1.09 -10.87
CA GLY A 24 2.85 1.50 -11.95
C GLY A 24 1.57 0.67 -12.05
N VAL A 25 1.39 -0.33 -11.17
CA VAL A 25 0.30 -1.32 -11.21
C VAL A 25 -0.97 -0.77 -10.56
N GLU A 26 -2.11 -1.11 -11.14
CA GLU A 26 -3.44 -0.89 -10.56
C GLU A 26 -4.01 -2.18 -9.98
N GLY A 27 -4.76 -2.08 -8.90
CA GLY A 27 -5.35 -3.23 -8.22
C GLY A 27 -6.23 -2.82 -7.06
N GLU A 28 -6.86 -3.79 -6.40
CA GLU A 28 -7.66 -3.54 -5.20
C GLU A 28 -6.75 -3.46 -3.97
N LEU A 29 -6.89 -2.40 -3.17
CA LEU A 29 -6.19 -2.32 -1.89
C LEU A 29 -6.88 -3.20 -0.86
N LEU A 30 -6.26 -4.33 -0.50
CA LEU A 30 -6.85 -5.29 0.44
C LEU A 30 -6.63 -4.90 1.91
N ALA A 31 -5.44 -4.41 2.24
CA ALA A 31 -5.09 -4.10 3.63
C ALA A 31 -3.90 -3.14 3.74
N ILE A 32 -3.82 -2.49 4.90
CA ILE A 32 -2.60 -1.83 5.38
C ILE A 32 -2.29 -2.40 6.77
N ARG A 33 -1.10 -2.98 6.95
CA ARG A 33 -0.69 -3.59 8.22
C ARG A 33 0.64 -3.00 8.71
N CYS A 34 0.76 -2.86 10.02
CA CYS A 34 2.07 -2.72 10.67
C CYS A 34 2.68 -4.11 10.81
N GLU A 35 3.85 -4.30 10.25
CA GLU A 35 4.60 -5.55 10.31
C GLU A 35 5.96 -5.32 10.95
N GLN A 36 6.42 -6.33 11.67
CA GLN A 36 7.75 -6.37 12.23
C GLN A 36 8.67 -7.09 11.24
N LEU A 37 9.66 -6.38 10.71
CA LEU A 37 10.65 -6.94 9.81
C LEU A 37 11.95 -7.28 10.56
N PRO A 38 12.51 -8.47 10.34
CA PRO A 38 13.84 -8.78 10.85
C PRO A 38 14.87 -7.87 10.17
N THR A 39 15.82 -7.39 10.96
CA THR A 39 16.96 -6.60 10.46
C THR A 39 18.26 -7.33 10.77
N HIS A 40 19.30 -7.04 9.99
CA HIS A 40 20.60 -7.68 10.16
C HIS A 40 21.31 -7.26 11.46
N THR A 41 20.84 -6.18 12.10
CA THR A 41 21.36 -5.68 13.39
C THR A 41 20.69 -6.36 14.59
N GLY A 42 19.77 -7.31 14.36
CA GLY A 42 19.05 -8.03 15.42
C GLY A 42 17.95 -7.21 16.10
N THR A 43 17.79 -5.93 15.76
CA THR A 43 16.69 -5.09 16.27
C THR A 43 15.56 -5.06 15.24
N PRO A 44 14.42 -5.69 15.51
CA PRO A 44 13.33 -5.71 14.55
C PRO A 44 12.80 -4.30 14.25
N ALA A 45 12.56 -4.03 12.97
CA ALA A 45 12.02 -2.75 12.51
C ALA A 45 10.52 -2.87 12.24
N TRP A 46 9.72 -1.98 12.82
CA TRP A 46 8.30 -1.89 12.50
C TRP A 46 8.11 -1.03 11.25
N THR A 47 7.34 -1.52 10.29
CA THR A 47 6.98 -0.76 9.08
C THR A 47 5.54 -1.00 8.71
N ARG A 48 4.94 -0.06 7.98
CA ARG A 48 3.60 -0.25 7.40
C ARG A 48 3.74 -0.77 5.97
N ARG A 49 2.98 -1.81 5.64
CA ARG A 49 2.86 -2.38 4.29
C ARG A 49 1.42 -2.28 3.80
N ALA A 50 1.27 -1.91 2.54
CA ALA A 50 0.01 -1.98 1.81
C ALA A 50 0.01 -3.23 0.93
N TYR A 51 -1.13 -3.93 0.90
CA TYR A 51 -1.35 -5.13 0.10
C TYR A 51 -2.31 -4.81 -1.03
N LEU A 52 -1.80 -4.93 -2.26
CA LEU A 52 -2.53 -4.63 -3.49
C LEU A 52 -2.75 -5.94 -4.24
N LEU A 53 -3.98 -6.25 -4.65
CA LEU A 53 -4.26 -7.39 -5.53
C LEU A 53 -4.48 -6.90 -6.96
N PRO A 54 -3.54 -7.11 -7.88
CA PRO A 54 -3.73 -6.79 -9.29
C PRO A 54 -4.81 -7.67 -9.90
N PRO A 55 -5.54 -7.18 -10.93
CA PRO A 55 -6.53 -7.99 -11.62
C PRO A 55 -5.88 -9.21 -12.28
N GLY A 56 -6.50 -10.38 -12.09
CA GLY A 56 -6.03 -11.65 -12.65
C GLY A 56 -4.84 -12.29 -11.91
N GLN A 57 -4.47 -11.79 -10.73
CA GLN A 57 -3.50 -12.45 -9.86
C GLN A 57 -4.20 -13.03 -8.63
N ASP A 58 -3.69 -14.17 -8.13
CA ASP A 58 -4.16 -14.81 -6.90
C ASP A 58 -3.40 -14.33 -5.65
N THR A 59 -2.27 -13.64 -5.84
CA THR A 59 -1.38 -13.22 -4.74
C THR A 59 -1.23 -11.70 -4.69
N PRO A 60 -1.37 -11.07 -3.52
CA PRO A 60 -1.19 -9.63 -3.40
C PRO A 60 0.28 -9.22 -3.46
N LEU A 61 0.53 -8.12 -4.15
CA LEU A 61 1.79 -7.38 -4.10
C LEU A 61 1.86 -6.56 -2.82
N THR A 62 3.06 -6.39 -2.27
CA THR A 62 3.30 -5.53 -1.11
C THR A 62 4.08 -4.29 -1.51
N THR A 63 3.63 -3.12 -1.03
CA THR A 63 4.26 -1.83 -1.30
C THR A 63 4.21 -0.93 -0.07
N ALA A 64 4.90 0.21 -0.11
CA ALA A 64 4.79 1.20 0.94
C ALA A 64 3.44 1.94 0.80
N PRO A 65 2.69 2.19 1.89
CA PRO A 65 1.42 2.93 1.83
C PRO A 65 1.55 4.30 1.14
N GLY A 66 2.70 4.95 1.25
CA GLY A 66 2.98 6.23 0.59
C GLY A 66 2.99 6.16 -0.95
N ASN A 67 3.06 4.97 -1.54
CA ASN A 67 3.00 4.77 -2.98
C ASN A 67 1.56 4.65 -3.51
N ILE A 68 0.58 4.45 -2.63
CA ILE A 68 -0.80 4.23 -3.02
C ILE A 68 -1.46 5.57 -3.40
N ARG A 69 -2.12 5.59 -4.56
CA ARG A 69 -2.95 6.71 -5.00
C ARG A 69 -4.34 6.20 -5.39
N PRO A 70 -5.40 6.94 -5.08
CA PRO A 70 -6.73 6.60 -5.60
C PRO A 70 -6.70 6.69 -7.13
N THR A 71 -7.27 5.69 -7.80
CA THR A 71 -7.67 5.87 -9.19
C THR A 71 -8.88 6.81 -9.16
N ARG A 72 -8.95 7.81 -10.05
CA ARG A 72 -10.12 8.69 -10.08
C ARG A 72 -11.35 7.81 -10.33
N ALA A 73 -12.27 7.77 -9.37
CA ALA A 73 -13.61 7.25 -9.63
C ALA A 73 -14.20 8.08 -10.77
N ARG A 74 -14.58 7.41 -11.84
CA ARG A 74 -15.21 8.02 -13.01
C ARG A 74 -16.69 8.23 -12.76
#